data_AF-A0A3A5JP33-F1
#
_entry.id   AF-A0A3A5JP33-F1
#
_cell.length_a   1.000
_cell.length_b   1.000
_cell.length_c   1.000
_cell.angle_alpha   90.00
_cell.angle_beta   90.00
_cell.angle_gamma   90.00
#
_symmetry.space_group_name_H-M   'P 1'
#
loop_
_entity.id
_entity.type
_entity.pdbx_description
1 polymer ?
#
loop_
_entity_poly.entity_id
_entity_poly.type
_entity_poly.pdbx_seq_one_letter_code
_entity_poly.pdbx_strand_id
1 'polypeptide(L)'
;MSDYIVANGTTLEGDSVDIEIADGYIEGILPAGKGNWGAYDADQRFDAEGRLVTPPLVEPHTHIFNSLSEGRPNKNQQGTLEQGWRTGELNREGRTKESVKARARRVISWFATYGITRVRTHLNVSDAEASRYTSAEAMLEIRAEFAGTVELQLVGVPSPGFARDEALYDRLETMLEMGIDVVGGWPHREDTREKGIAHVQAALELAEEYDRPVDLHIDETDDPHSRYTEVLASMANDLGIGERVTASHTTAMHSYPNAYADKLRRLLAKSGVSVITNPLSNAVLQGRYDDYPRRRGHTRVDELSEAGVTVGVGQDDISDSANPYGDGDPLKMLYHFAHFAHKNRLDDAADLWEMLTENNAEVYGLDLEEYGIDVGNEGSLVVYDSDTAFDAIRTIAPRNLVLSYGNPLATTERTASVTYNDDEEVDFSRDLP
;
A
#
# COMPACT_ATOMS: atom_id res chain seq x y z
N MET A 1 -4.37 18.45 -17.59
CA MET A 1 -5.68 17.94 -17.15
C MET A 1 -6.60 17.98 -18.35
N SER A 2 -7.51 17.02 -18.44
CA SER A 2 -8.27 16.74 -19.66
C SER A 2 -9.72 16.40 -19.32
N ASP A 3 -10.59 16.57 -20.31
CA ASP A 3 -11.97 16.13 -20.25
C ASP A 3 -12.06 14.65 -20.62
N TYR A 4 -12.94 13.91 -19.96
CA TYR A 4 -13.19 12.50 -20.25
C TYR A 4 -14.61 12.08 -19.83
N ILE A 5 -15.18 11.06 -20.45
CA ILE A 5 -16.41 10.42 -19.97
C ILE A 5 -16.24 8.90 -19.86
N VAL A 6 -16.66 8.34 -18.73
CA VAL A 6 -16.83 6.89 -18.55
C VAL A 6 -18.33 6.61 -18.46
N ALA A 7 -18.90 5.99 -19.49
CA ALA A 7 -20.32 5.68 -19.55
C ALA A 7 -20.62 4.26 -19.08
N ASN A 8 -21.84 4.03 -18.60
CA ASN A 8 -22.36 2.72 -18.19
C ASN A 8 -21.45 1.99 -17.18
N GLY A 9 -20.86 2.69 -16.21
CA GLY A 9 -20.12 2.06 -15.12
C GLY A 9 -21.04 1.55 -14.01
N THR A 10 -20.54 0.62 -13.20
CA THR A 10 -21.18 0.18 -11.94
C THR A 10 -20.26 0.53 -10.77
N THR A 11 -20.72 1.30 -9.77
CA THR A 11 -19.89 1.65 -8.60
C THR A 11 -19.74 0.49 -7.62
N LEU A 12 -18.91 0.64 -6.58
CA LEU A 12 -18.76 -0.36 -5.50
C LEU A 12 -20.09 -0.63 -4.77
N GLU A 13 -20.95 0.38 -4.68
CA GLU A 13 -22.30 0.32 -4.08
C GLU A 13 -23.32 -0.35 -5.01
N GLY A 14 -22.98 -0.55 -6.29
CA GLY A 14 -23.82 -1.16 -7.31
C GLY A 14 -24.68 -0.17 -8.11
N ASP A 15 -24.41 1.14 -8.01
CA ASP A 15 -25.11 2.15 -8.78
C ASP A 15 -24.60 2.18 -10.23
N SER A 16 -25.53 2.23 -11.19
CA SER A 16 -25.21 2.31 -12.62
C SER A 16 -25.14 3.76 -13.09
N VAL A 17 -23.95 4.20 -13.52
CA VAL A 17 -23.61 5.62 -13.68
C VAL A 17 -22.86 5.94 -14.99
N ASP A 18 -22.98 7.18 -15.43
CA ASP A 18 -22.04 7.84 -16.32
C ASP A 18 -21.25 8.88 -15.50
N ILE A 19 -19.93 8.90 -15.65
CA ILE A 19 -19.01 9.80 -14.94
C ILE A 19 -18.40 10.76 -15.95
N GLU A 20 -18.70 12.05 -15.80
CA GLU A 20 -18.19 13.15 -16.62
C GLU A 20 -17.04 13.84 -15.88
N ILE A 21 -15.90 13.93 -16.55
CA ILE A 21 -14.69 14.58 -16.06
C ILE A 21 -14.42 15.80 -16.94
N ALA A 22 -14.19 16.94 -16.31
CA ALA A 22 -13.81 18.19 -16.95
C ALA A 22 -12.60 18.79 -16.24
N ASP A 23 -11.62 19.27 -17.01
CA ASP A 23 -10.38 19.82 -16.48
C ASP A 23 -9.70 18.92 -15.42
N GLY A 24 -9.85 17.60 -15.56
CA GLY A 24 -9.28 16.59 -14.67
C GLY A 24 -10.00 16.37 -13.34
N TYR A 25 -11.20 16.91 -13.16
CA TYR A 25 -12.06 16.70 -11.98
C TYR A 25 -13.41 16.12 -12.38
N ILE A 26 -14.04 15.35 -11.50
CA ILE A 26 -15.39 14.81 -11.72
C ILE A 26 -16.38 15.99 -11.68
N GLU A 27 -16.96 16.33 -12.83
CA GLU A 27 -17.96 17.39 -12.97
C GLU A 27 -19.38 16.85 -12.71
N GLY A 28 -19.64 15.60 -13.10
CA GLY A 28 -20.96 15.02 -13.04
C GLY A 28 -20.95 13.51 -12.84
N ILE A 29 -21.87 13.04 -12.00
CA ILE A 29 -22.22 11.63 -11.86
C ILE A 29 -23.71 11.53 -12.16
N LEU A 30 -24.03 10.84 -13.24
CA LEU A 30 -25.39 10.79 -13.80
C LEU A 30 -25.85 9.33 -13.87
N PRO A 31 -27.16 9.05 -13.83
CA PRO A 31 -27.64 7.70 -14.13
C PRO A 31 -27.16 7.23 -15.51
N ALA A 32 -26.80 5.96 -15.65
CA ALA A 32 -26.27 5.42 -16.91
C ALA A 32 -27.13 5.78 -18.14
N GLY A 33 -26.47 6.18 -19.22
CA GLY A 33 -27.09 6.65 -20.47
C GLY A 33 -27.67 8.07 -20.41
N LYS A 34 -27.32 8.87 -19.38
CA LYS A 34 -27.70 10.29 -19.26
C LYS A 34 -26.55 11.26 -19.45
N GLY A 35 -25.31 10.77 -19.45
CA GLY A 35 -24.12 11.55 -19.78
C GLY A 35 -24.13 12.05 -21.22
N ASN A 36 -23.45 13.16 -21.44
CA ASN A 36 -23.31 13.85 -22.70
C ASN A 36 -22.20 13.21 -23.57
N TRP A 37 -22.31 11.90 -23.81
CA TRP A 37 -21.35 11.12 -24.60
C TRP A 37 -20.93 11.76 -25.93
N GLY A 38 -21.87 12.46 -26.59
CA GLY A 38 -21.64 13.12 -27.87
C GLY A 38 -20.80 14.41 -27.78
N ALA A 39 -20.56 14.94 -26.59
CA ALA A 39 -19.72 16.13 -26.38
C ALA A 39 -18.22 15.80 -26.24
N TYR A 40 -17.86 14.54 -26.05
CA TYR A 40 -16.48 14.09 -25.90
C TYR A 40 -15.97 13.46 -27.20
N ASP A 41 -14.69 13.72 -27.52
CA ASP A 41 -14.02 13.08 -28.65
C ASP A 41 -13.84 11.57 -28.43
N ALA A 42 -13.53 10.83 -29.50
CA ALA A 42 -13.50 9.37 -29.46
C ALA A 42 -12.41 8.79 -28.53
N ASP A 43 -11.33 9.53 -28.31
CA ASP A 43 -10.23 9.22 -27.39
C ASP A 43 -10.43 9.78 -25.99
N GLN A 44 -11.54 10.48 -25.75
CA GLN A 44 -11.95 11.05 -24.45
C GLN A 44 -13.18 10.35 -23.87
N ARG A 45 -13.52 9.16 -24.37
CA ARG A 45 -14.71 8.43 -23.95
C ARG A 45 -14.46 6.94 -23.86
N PHE A 46 -15.02 6.31 -22.84
CA PHE A 46 -14.95 4.89 -22.62
C PHE A 46 -16.31 4.36 -22.18
N ASP A 47 -16.81 3.32 -22.84
CA ASP A 47 -18.02 2.62 -22.40
C ASP A 47 -17.57 1.47 -21.50
N ALA A 48 -17.95 1.53 -20.23
CA ALA A 48 -17.63 0.48 -19.26
C ALA A 48 -18.50 -0.77 -19.48
N GLU A 49 -19.58 -0.69 -20.26
CA GLU A 49 -20.48 -1.82 -20.59
C GLU A 49 -21.06 -2.51 -19.34
N GLY A 50 -21.32 -1.76 -18.27
CA GLY A 50 -21.82 -2.27 -16.99
C GLY A 50 -20.73 -2.68 -16.00
N ARG A 51 -19.46 -2.62 -16.38
CA ARG A 51 -18.34 -3.06 -15.55
C ARG A 51 -18.10 -2.16 -14.33
N LEU A 52 -17.45 -2.75 -13.33
CA LEU A 52 -17.08 -2.11 -12.08
C LEU A 52 -16.15 -0.91 -12.32
N VAL A 53 -16.48 0.21 -11.69
CA VAL A 53 -15.68 1.43 -11.62
C VAL A 53 -15.39 1.75 -10.15
N THR A 54 -14.12 1.98 -9.83
CA THR A 54 -13.68 2.33 -8.46
C THR A 54 -12.88 3.63 -8.45
N PRO A 55 -12.74 4.28 -7.27
CA PRO A 55 -11.70 5.27 -7.04
C PRO A 55 -10.31 4.72 -7.42
N PRO A 56 -9.31 5.60 -7.60
CA PRO A 56 -7.96 5.15 -7.89
C PRO A 56 -7.35 4.50 -6.64
N LEU A 57 -6.54 3.47 -6.83
CA LEU A 57 -6.00 2.71 -5.71
C LEU A 57 -4.80 3.42 -5.06
N VAL A 58 -4.56 3.08 -3.80
CA VAL A 58 -3.44 3.60 -3.02
C VAL A 58 -2.60 2.43 -2.50
N GLU A 59 -1.28 2.51 -2.70
CA GLU A 59 -0.30 1.59 -2.11
C GLU A 59 0.36 2.28 -0.91
N PRO A 60 -0.04 1.96 0.33
CA PRO A 60 0.43 2.68 1.51
C PRO A 60 1.77 2.16 2.04
N HIS A 61 2.27 1.01 1.58
CA HIS A 61 3.50 0.43 2.10
C HIS A 61 4.26 -0.42 1.08
N THR A 62 5.35 0.12 0.55
CA THR A 62 6.27 -0.67 -0.28
C THR A 62 7.74 -0.23 -0.20
N HIS A 63 8.66 -1.05 -0.69
CA HIS A 63 10.10 -0.79 -0.72
C HIS A 63 10.66 -0.67 -2.15
N ILE A 64 10.19 0.31 -2.95
CA ILE A 64 10.56 0.49 -4.38
C ILE A 64 12.08 0.53 -4.60
N PHE A 65 12.83 1.17 -3.70
CA PHE A 65 14.29 1.25 -3.83
C PHE A 65 14.97 -0.11 -3.77
N ASN A 66 14.32 -1.10 -3.17
CA ASN A 66 14.80 -2.47 -3.01
C ASN A 66 14.15 -3.45 -3.99
N SER A 67 12.98 -3.13 -4.56
CA SER A 67 12.26 -4.01 -5.50
C SER A 67 13.09 -4.50 -6.68
N LEU A 68 12.83 -5.71 -7.17
CA LEU A 68 13.54 -6.35 -8.30
C LEU A 68 15.05 -6.55 -8.03
N SER A 69 15.43 -6.67 -6.77
CA SER A 69 16.81 -6.95 -6.34
C SER A 69 17.04 -8.41 -5.93
N GLU A 70 15.98 -9.23 -5.93
CA GLU A 70 16.09 -10.59 -5.41
C GLU A 70 17.23 -11.37 -6.06
N GLY A 71 18.03 -11.98 -5.18
CA GLY A 71 19.17 -12.81 -5.52
C GLY A 71 20.37 -12.10 -6.16
N ARG A 72 20.51 -10.78 -5.99
CA ARG A 72 21.61 -10.01 -6.61
C ARG A 72 22.30 -9.01 -5.65
N PRO A 73 23.61 -9.17 -5.39
CA PRO A 73 24.43 -10.37 -5.58
C PRO A 73 24.12 -11.50 -4.59
N ASN A 74 23.58 -11.18 -3.41
CA ASN A 74 23.33 -12.15 -2.35
C ASN A 74 21.85 -12.59 -2.30
N LYS A 75 21.56 -13.69 -1.59
CA LYS A 75 20.23 -14.32 -1.47
C LYS A 75 19.84 -14.54 -0.01
N ASN A 76 18.56 -14.36 0.29
CA ASN A 76 17.96 -14.79 1.55
C ASN A 76 17.68 -16.31 1.53
N GLN A 77 18.61 -17.10 2.06
CA GLN A 77 18.51 -18.57 2.01
C GLN A 77 17.57 -19.19 3.07
N GLN A 78 17.29 -18.46 4.15
CA GLN A 78 16.45 -18.89 5.26
C GLN A 78 15.00 -18.43 5.07
N GLY A 79 14.77 -17.42 4.22
CA GLY A 79 13.45 -16.83 4.01
C GLY A 79 12.94 -16.10 5.27
N THR A 80 13.84 -15.61 6.13
CA THR A 80 13.50 -14.84 7.33
C THR A 80 13.68 -13.35 7.07
N LEU A 81 12.91 -12.53 7.78
CA LEU A 81 13.03 -11.06 7.73
C LEU A 81 14.46 -10.60 8.03
N GLU A 82 15.07 -11.13 9.11
CA GLU A 82 16.41 -10.72 9.52
C GLU A 82 17.49 -11.06 8.48
N GLN A 83 17.45 -12.24 7.85
CA GLN A 83 18.41 -12.53 6.79
C GLN A 83 18.12 -11.72 5.53
N GLY A 84 16.85 -11.48 5.20
CA GLY A 84 16.44 -10.66 4.08
C GLY A 84 17.01 -9.24 4.19
N TRP A 85 16.82 -8.61 5.34
CA TRP A 85 17.42 -7.33 5.65
C TRP A 85 18.95 -7.34 5.53
N ARG A 86 19.64 -8.29 6.17
CA ARG A 86 21.11 -8.40 6.08
C ARG A 86 21.58 -8.52 4.64
N THR A 87 20.81 -9.24 3.82
CA THR A 87 21.09 -9.44 2.40
C THR A 87 20.94 -8.12 1.64
N GLY A 88 19.87 -7.36 1.88
CA GLY A 88 19.68 -6.02 1.30
C GLY A 88 20.80 -5.06 1.69
N GLU A 89 21.23 -5.08 2.95
CA GLU A 89 22.35 -4.29 3.46
C GLU A 89 23.66 -4.65 2.76
N LEU A 90 23.99 -5.94 2.66
CA LEU A 90 25.17 -6.41 1.91
C LEU A 90 25.11 -6.02 0.42
N ASN A 91 23.92 -5.95 -0.15
CA ASN A 91 23.74 -5.57 -1.55
C ASN A 91 23.86 -4.05 -1.78
N ARG A 92 23.99 -3.20 -0.72
CA ARG A 92 24.13 -1.73 -0.82
C ARG A 92 25.34 -1.25 -1.61
N GLU A 93 26.49 -1.90 -1.46
CA GLU A 93 27.74 -1.43 -2.07
C GLU A 93 27.70 -1.41 -3.60
N GLY A 94 26.85 -2.25 -4.21
CA GLY A 94 26.63 -2.29 -5.66
C GLY A 94 25.48 -1.40 -6.15
N ARG A 95 24.76 -0.70 -5.26
CA ARG A 95 23.61 0.13 -5.63
C ARG A 95 24.07 1.50 -6.12
N THR A 96 23.70 1.84 -7.34
CA THR A 96 23.90 3.17 -7.92
C THR A 96 22.56 3.88 -8.02
N LYS A 97 22.59 5.23 -8.04
CA LYS A 97 21.39 6.05 -8.23
C LYS A 97 20.59 5.61 -9.46
N GLU A 98 21.27 5.38 -10.57
CA GLU A 98 20.64 4.94 -11.82
C GLU A 98 20.04 3.53 -11.75
N SER A 99 20.67 2.59 -11.03
CA SER A 99 20.09 1.25 -10.87
C SER A 99 18.85 1.23 -9.98
N VAL A 100 18.77 2.15 -9.00
CA VAL A 100 17.55 2.39 -8.21
C VAL A 100 16.46 2.99 -9.09
N LYS A 101 16.76 4.08 -9.81
CA LYS A 101 15.81 4.74 -10.72
C LYS A 101 15.24 3.80 -11.78
N ALA A 102 16.08 2.96 -12.39
CA ALA A 102 15.63 2.01 -13.41
C ALA A 102 14.63 0.97 -12.88
N ARG A 103 14.83 0.46 -11.66
CA ARG A 103 13.89 -0.48 -11.02
C ARG A 103 12.63 0.25 -10.56
N ALA A 104 12.78 1.44 -9.99
CA ALA A 104 11.68 2.27 -9.54
C ALA A 104 10.69 2.60 -10.67
N ARG A 105 11.20 3.10 -11.81
CA ARG A 105 10.36 3.34 -13.01
C ARG A 105 9.54 2.12 -13.40
N ARG A 106 10.19 0.94 -13.44
CA ARG A 106 9.51 -0.30 -13.83
C ARG A 106 8.39 -0.67 -12.86
N VAL A 107 8.63 -0.61 -11.55
CA VAL A 107 7.63 -0.95 -10.54
C VAL A 107 6.49 0.08 -10.53
N ILE A 108 6.78 1.37 -10.61
CA ILE A 108 5.74 2.41 -10.68
C ILE A 108 4.90 2.26 -11.94
N SER A 109 5.49 1.88 -13.08
CA SER A 109 4.72 1.53 -14.28
C SER A 109 3.79 0.33 -14.07
N TRP A 110 4.18 -0.66 -13.25
CA TRP A 110 3.28 -1.77 -12.89
C TRP A 110 2.11 -1.27 -12.03
N PHE A 111 2.39 -0.48 -10.99
CA PHE A 111 1.37 0.15 -10.16
C PHE A 111 0.37 0.98 -10.99
N ALA A 112 0.86 1.79 -11.92
CA ALA A 112 0.02 2.54 -12.86
C ALA A 112 -0.92 1.62 -13.66
N THR A 113 -0.46 0.45 -14.10
CA THR A 113 -1.30 -0.53 -14.82
C THR A 113 -2.34 -1.20 -13.94
N TYR A 114 -2.14 -1.23 -12.62
CA TYR A 114 -3.06 -1.80 -11.64
C TYR A 114 -4.04 -0.80 -11.05
N GLY A 115 -3.99 0.46 -11.49
CA GLY A 115 -4.88 1.52 -11.02
C GLY A 115 -4.36 2.27 -9.80
N ILE A 116 -3.10 2.09 -9.41
CA ILE A 116 -2.51 2.76 -8.25
C ILE A 116 -1.95 4.13 -8.67
N THR A 117 -2.46 5.21 -8.08
CA THR A 117 -2.04 6.59 -8.38
C THR A 117 -1.39 7.31 -7.19
N ARG A 118 -1.35 6.66 -6.03
CA ARG A 118 -0.68 7.12 -4.81
C ARG A 118 0.15 5.99 -4.24
N VAL A 119 1.42 6.23 -3.95
CA VAL A 119 2.33 5.22 -3.42
C VAL A 119 3.16 5.79 -2.29
N ARG A 120 3.10 5.19 -1.09
CA ARG A 120 4.04 5.46 0.00
C ARG A 120 5.12 4.40 -0.02
N THR A 121 6.37 4.84 -0.19
CA THR A 121 7.52 3.94 -0.24
C THR A 121 8.61 4.27 0.77
N HIS A 122 9.10 3.23 1.42
CA HIS A 122 10.06 3.29 2.51
C HIS A 122 11.49 3.12 2.01
N LEU A 123 12.37 3.99 2.47
CA LEU A 123 13.79 4.05 2.11
C LEU A 123 14.63 3.96 3.36
N ASN A 124 15.62 3.07 3.37
CA ASN A 124 16.55 2.99 4.49
C ASN A 124 17.46 4.24 4.51
N VAL A 125 17.48 4.95 5.63
CA VAL A 125 18.58 5.86 5.98
C VAL A 125 19.82 4.98 6.17
N SER A 126 20.84 5.22 5.36
CA SER A 126 22.03 4.35 5.32
C SER A 126 23.04 4.77 6.37
N ASP A 127 23.59 3.80 7.10
CA ASP A 127 24.73 3.96 8.01
C ASP A 127 26.07 4.09 7.25
N ALA A 128 26.12 3.59 6.01
CA ALA A 128 27.29 3.71 5.12
C ALA A 128 27.46 5.13 4.54
N GLU A 129 28.55 5.79 4.91
CA GLU A 129 28.88 7.17 4.50
C GLU A 129 28.91 7.39 2.98
N ALA A 130 29.46 6.44 2.22
CA ALA A 130 29.68 6.60 0.78
C ALA A 130 28.37 6.63 -0.04
N SER A 131 27.28 6.07 0.49
CA SER A 131 26.00 5.92 -0.20
C SER A 131 24.82 6.40 0.64
N ARG A 132 25.07 7.21 1.68
CA ARG A 132 24.11 7.56 2.74
C ARG A 132 22.78 8.12 2.22
N TYR A 133 22.81 8.84 1.09
CA TYR A 133 21.62 9.45 0.47
C TYR A 133 21.30 8.94 -0.94
N THR A 134 22.02 7.94 -1.47
CA THR A 134 21.87 7.49 -2.86
C THR A 134 20.42 7.09 -3.20
N SER A 135 19.75 6.37 -2.30
CA SER A 135 18.35 5.96 -2.50
C SER A 135 17.38 7.13 -2.35
N ALA A 136 17.61 8.05 -1.41
CA ALA A 136 16.79 9.23 -1.22
C ALA A 136 16.84 10.13 -2.46
N GLU A 137 18.04 10.48 -2.92
CA GLU A 137 18.25 11.27 -4.13
C GLU A 137 17.66 10.62 -5.39
N ALA A 138 17.76 9.30 -5.52
CA ALA A 138 17.17 8.56 -6.64
C ALA A 138 15.63 8.70 -6.62
N MET A 139 15.01 8.48 -5.47
CA MET A 139 13.56 8.46 -5.35
C MET A 139 12.94 9.85 -5.40
N LEU A 140 13.66 10.90 -4.95
CA LEU A 140 13.25 12.29 -5.14
C LEU A 140 13.19 12.66 -6.63
N GLU A 141 14.17 12.23 -7.43
CA GLU A 141 14.12 12.43 -8.89
C GLU A 141 12.99 11.63 -9.55
N ILE A 142 12.74 10.41 -9.08
CA ILE A 142 11.62 9.59 -9.58
C ILE A 142 10.27 10.20 -9.22
N ARG A 143 10.09 10.73 -8.00
CA ARG A 143 8.88 11.46 -7.61
C ARG A 143 8.61 12.62 -8.56
N ALA A 144 9.64 13.41 -8.89
CA ALA A 144 9.50 14.49 -9.86
C ALA A 144 9.18 14.02 -11.29
N GLU A 145 9.65 12.83 -11.68
CA GLU A 145 9.38 12.23 -13.00
C GLU A 145 7.92 11.77 -13.15
N PHE A 146 7.31 11.26 -12.08
CA PHE A 146 5.94 10.73 -12.10
C PHE A 146 4.88 11.71 -11.57
N ALA A 147 5.27 12.90 -11.12
CA ALA A 147 4.35 13.95 -10.67
C ALA A 147 3.26 14.23 -11.72
N GLY A 148 2.02 14.31 -11.26
CA GLY A 148 0.82 14.44 -12.11
C GLY A 148 0.35 13.14 -12.75
N THR A 149 0.96 11.99 -12.42
CA THR A 149 0.49 10.66 -12.87
C THR A 149 0.36 9.69 -11.70
N VAL A 150 1.45 9.46 -10.95
CA VAL A 150 1.51 8.65 -9.73
C VAL A 150 2.27 9.46 -8.69
N GLU A 151 1.59 9.87 -7.62
CA GLU A 151 2.21 10.65 -6.56
C GLU A 151 2.91 9.74 -5.55
N LEU A 152 4.15 10.10 -5.20
CA LEU A 152 4.97 9.33 -4.29
C LEU A 152 5.18 10.05 -2.97
N GLN A 153 4.89 9.35 -1.87
CA GLN A 153 5.27 9.76 -0.54
C GLN A 153 6.47 8.91 -0.09
N LEU A 154 7.53 9.56 0.38
CA LEU A 154 8.78 8.90 0.73
C LEU A 154 8.93 8.85 2.25
N VAL A 155 9.20 7.66 2.79
CA VAL A 155 9.44 7.43 4.23
C VAL A 155 10.93 7.20 4.47
N GLY A 156 11.53 7.94 5.39
CA GLY A 156 12.91 7.74 5.81
C GLY A 156 13.00 6.82 7.02
N VAL A 157 13.48 5.59 6.85
CA VAL A 157 13.57 4.58 7.92
C VAL A 157 15.00 4.46 8.45
N PRO A 158 15.30 4.89 9.68
CA PRO A 158 16.62 4.73 10.31
C PRO A 158 16.90 3.26 10.58
N SER A 159 17.78 2.67 9.78
CA SER A 159 18.18 1.28 9.86
C SER A 159 19.70 1.19 10.05
N PRO A 160 20.22 0.51 11.10
CA PRO A 160 19.50 -0.49 11.90
C PRO A 160 18.77 0.03 13.18
N GLY A 161 18.76 1.34 13.45
CA GLY A 161 17.92 1.93 14.51
C GLY A 161 18.48 3.22 15.14
N PHE A 162 17.61 4.20 15.47
CA PHE A 162 17.99 5.49 16.05
C PHE A 162 18.85 5.37 17.32
N ALA A 163 18.51 4.45 18.24
CA ALA A 163 19.17 4.38 19.55
C ALA A 163 20.57 3.74 19.48
N ARG A 164 21.01 3.33 18.28
CA ARG A 164 22.32 2.75 18.03
C ARG A 164 23.33 3.78 17.54
N ASP A 165 22.86 4.82 16.86
CA ASP A 165 23.71 5.75 16.13
C ASP A 165 23.04 7.11 16.00
N GLU A 166 23.53 8.10 16.77
CA GLU A 166 23.09 9.49 16.69
C GLU A 166 23.23 10.04 15.25
N ALA A 167 24.21 9.56 14.47
CA ALA A 167 24.37 10.00 13.09
C ALA A 167 23.21 9.55 12.18
N LEU A 168 22.46 8.50 12.53
CA LEU A 168 21.25 8.12 11.79
C LEU A 168 20.11 9.10 12.03
N TYR A 169 20.03 9.70 13.22
CA TYR A 169 19.08 10.77 13.50
C TYR A 169 19.38 11.99 12.64
N ASP A 170 20.62 12.50 12.69
CA ASP A 170 21.07 13.65 11.89
C ASP A 170 20.88 13.43 10.38
N ARG A 171 21.07 12.18 9.91
CA ARG A 171 20.85 11.83 8.50
C ARG A 171 19.38 11.78 8.12
N LEU A 172 18.51 11.30 9.01
CA LEU A 172 17.08 11.36 8.76
C LEU A 172 16.60 12.80 8.75
N GLU A 173 17.06 13.61 9.70
CA GLU A 173 16.82 15.06 9.73
C GLU A 173 17.21 15.71 8.40
N THR A 174 18.45 15.46 7.92
CA THR A 174 18.91 15.92 6.61
C THR A 174 17.99 15.42 5.48
N MET A 175 17.52 14.18 5.53
CA MET A 175 16.61 13.62 4.53
C MET A 175 15.24 14.32 4.52
N LEU A 176 14.71 14.71 5.68
CA LEU A 176 13.50 15.53 5.77
C LEU A 176 13.70 16.91 5.13
N GLU A 177 14.87 17.53 5.35
CA GLU A 177 15.24 18.79 4.69
C GLU A 177 15.40 18.64 3.18
N MET A 178 15.84 17.47 2.69
CA MET A 178 15.89 17.13 1.26
C MET A 178 14.49 16.93 0.64
N GLY A 179 13.45 16.81 1.45
CA GLY A 179 12.06 16.65 1.02
C GLY A 179 11.54 15.22 1.09
N ILE A 180 12.09 14.37 1.96
CA ILE A 180 11.40 13.15 2.42
C ILE A 180 10.19 13.54 3.26
N ASP A 181 9.09 12.80 3.11
CA ASP A 181 7.76 13.24 3.53
C ASP A 181 7.35 12.73 4.91
N VAL A 182 7.78 11.52 5.28
CA VAL A 182 7.31 10.78 6.46
C VAL A 182 8.50 10.32 7.29
N VAL A 183 8.39 10.46 8.61
CA VAL A 183 9.36 9.94 9.57
C VAL A 183 9.12 8.45 9.79
N GLY A 184 10.11 7.64 9.48
CA GLY A 184 10.06 6.19 9.67
C GLY A 184 10.76 5.71 10.95
N GLY A 185 10.67 4.41 11.20
CA GLY A 185 11.39 3.77 12.32
C GLY A 185 11.16 2.27 12.37
N TRP A 186 12.01 1.58 13.14
CA TRP A 186 12.02 0.13 13.27
C TRP A 186 12.32 -0.31 14.73
N PRO A 187 11.46 0.04 15.71
CA PRO A 187 11.80 -0.05 17.13
C PRO A 187 12.04 -1.47 17.64
N HIS A 188 11.37 -2.48 17.07
CA HIS A 188 11.53 -3.87 17.48
C HIS A 188 12.86 -4.51 17.04
N ARG A 189 13.64 -3.80 16.21
CA ARG A 189 15.00 -4.16 15.80
C ARG A 189 16.04 -3.71 16.83
N GLU A 190 15.71 -2.76 17.71
CA GLU A 190 16.64 -2.25 18.71
C GLU A 190 17.15 -3.36 19.64
N ASP A 191 18.38 -3.22 20.15
CA ASP A 191 19.02 -4.30 20.94
C ASP A 191 18.25 -4.63 22.22
N THR A 192 17.58 -3.63 22.79
CA THR A 192 16.85 -3.75 24.05
C THR A 192 15.49 -3.08 23.94
N ARG A 193 14.58 -3.53 24.81
CA ARG A 193 13.23 -2.96 24.93
C ARG A 193 13.27 -1.46 25.20
N GLU A 194 14.16 -1.01 26.07
CA GLU A 194 14.27 0.40 26.45
C GLU A 194 14.73 1.26 25.27
N LYS A 195 15.65 0.75 24.44
CA LYS A 195 16.07 1.41 23.20
C LYS A 195 14.92 1.48 22.18
N GLY A 196 14.13 0.41 22.04
CA GLY A 196 12.95 0.42 21.16
C GLY A 196 11.87 1.43 21.60
N ILE A 197 11.70 1.65 22.90
CA ILE A 197 10.82 2.70 23.43
C ILE A 197 11.38 4.09 23.08
N ALA A 198 12.67 4.31 23.34
CA ALA A 198 13.34 5.57 23.01
C ALA A 198 13.31 5.86 21.49
N HIS A 199 13.38 4.82 20.66
CA HIS A 199 13.24 4.92 19.21
C HIS A 199 11.87 5.46 18.80
N VAL A 200 10.78 4.93 19.36
CA VAL A 200 9.42 5.45 19.09
C VAL A 200 9.31 6.91 19.52
N GLN A 201 9.83 7.25 20.69
CA GLN A 201 9.83 8.62 21.19
C GLN A 201 10.58 9.57 20.23
N ALA A 202 11.80 9.22 19.82
CA ALA A 202 12.60 10.03 18.91
C ALA A 202 11.92 10.22 17.54
N ALA A 203 11.24 9.20 17.02
CA ALA A 203 10.48 9.32 15.77
C ALA A 203 9.33 10.33 15.90
N LEU A 204 8.58 10.28 17.00
CA LEU A 204 7.47 11.21 17.25
C LEU A 204 7.97 12.64 17.51
N GLU A 205 9.07 12.81 18.25
CA GLU A 205 9.69 14.12 18.51
C GLU A 205 10.16 14.77 17.21
N LEU A 206 10.86 14.02 16.35
CA LEU A 206 11.32 14.53 15.06
C LEU A 206 10.16 14.87 14.12
N ALA A 207 9.09 14.07 14.15
CA ALA A 207 7.89 14.32 13.36
C ALA A 207 7.16 15.60 13.79
N GLU A 208 7.07 15.87 15.10
CA GLU A 208 6.53 17.12 15.63
C GLU A 208 7.42 18.32 15.24
N GLU A 209 8.74 18.19 15.36
CA GLU A 209 9.70 19.25 15.02
C GLU A 209 9.62 19.67 13.54
N TYR A 210 9.47 18.70 12.64
CA TYR A 210 9.44 18.93 11.18
C TYR A 210 8.03 19.00 10.58
N ASP A 211 6.98 18.93 11.41
CA ASP A 211 5.58 18.85 11.01
C ASP A 211 5.32 17.77 9.95
N ARG A 212 5.75 16.53 10.25
CA ARG A 212 5.64 15.38 9.34
C ARG A 212 4.78 14.26 9.92
N PRO A 213 4.10 13.47 9.06
CA PRO A 213 3.51 12.20 9.46
C PRO A 213 4.57 11.17 9.86
N VAL A 214 4.11 10.08 10.49
CA VAL A 214 4.94 8.98 10.99
C VAL A 214 4.43 7.64 10.45
N ASP A 215 5.35 6.77 10.02
CA ASP A 215 5.04 5.39 9.63
C ASP A 215 6.14 4.43 10.08
N LEU A 216 5.86 3.63 11.11
CA LEU A 216 6.87 2.77 11.73
C LEU A 216 6.70 1.31 11.33
N HIS A 217 7.79 0.66 10.91
CA HIS A 217 7.97 -0.80 10.92
C HIS A 217 7.92 -1.31 12.36
N ILE A 218 6.73 -1.61 12.86
CA ILE A 218 6.50 -1.82 14.29
C ILE A 218 5.95 -3.20 14.59
N ASP A 219 6.59 -3.86 15.56
CA ASP A 219 6.25 -5.23 15.99
C ASP A 219 6.13 -6.25 14.84
N GLU A 220 7.00 -6.16 13.81
CA GLU A 220 7.10 -7.13 12.71
C GLU A 220 7.89 -8.38 13.14
N THR A 221 7.30 -9.16 14.03
CA THR A 221 7.92 -10.35 14.63
C THR A 221 6.86 -11.29 15.20
N ASP A 222 7.23 -12.55 15.42
CA ASP A 222 6.35 -13.54 16.06
C ASP A 222 6.42 -13.50 17.61
N ASP A 223 7.19 -12.58 18.19
CA ASP A 223 7.36 -12.43 19.64
C ASP A 223 6.16 -11.71 20.30
N PRO A 224 5.38 -12.38 21.18
CA PRO A 224 4.25 -11.76 21.88
C PRO A 224 4.65 -10.68 22.92
N HIS A 225 5.95 -10.48 23.15
CA HIS A 225 6.51 -9.44 24.01
C HIS A 225 6.99 -8.20 23.26
N SER A 226 7.12 -8.24 21.93
CA SER A 226 7.28 -7.04 21.11
C SER A 226 5.97 -6.27 21.17
N ARG A 227 5.96 -5.08 21.81
CA ARG A 227 4.73 -4.35 22.16
C ARG A 227 4.88 -2.85 21.93
N TYR A 228 5.74 -2.45 21.00
CA TYR A 228 6.01 -1.03 20.78
C TYR A 228 4.79 -0.29 20.22
N THR A 229 3.84 -0.99 19.59
CA THR A 229 2.57 -0.43 19.14
C THR A 229 1.78 0.25 20.28
N GLU A 230 1.84 -0.28 21.51
CA GLU A 230 1.16 0.37 22.65
C GLU A 230 1.82 1.70 23.05
N VAL A 231 3.14 1.78 22.88
CA VAL A 231 3.94 2.97 23.18
C VAL A 231 3.63 4.04 22.14
N LEU A 232 3.65 3.66 20.86
CA LEU A 232 3.30 4.52 19.74
C LEU A 232 1.88 5.09 19.91
N ALA A 233 0.89 4.23 20.13
CA ALA A 233 -0.50 4.64 20.28
C ALA A 233 -0.72 5.54 21.51
N SER A 234 -0.08 5.23 22.64
CA SER A 234 -0.17 6.07 23.84
C SER A 234 0.44 7.45 23.61
N MET A 235 1.65 7.53 23.06
CA MET A 235 2.34 8.79 22.84
C MET A 235 1.64 9.63 21.77
N ALA A 236 1.20 9.02 20.66
CA ALA A 236 0.44 9.72 19.62
C ALA A 236 -0.90 10.26 20.15
N ASN A 237 -1.58 9.53 21.03
CA ASN A 237 -2.78 10.02 21.73
C ASN A 237 -2.47 11.22 22.63
N ASP A 238 -1.36 11.19 23.37
CA ASP A 238 -0.98 12.25 24.30
C ASP A 238 -0.56 13.54 23.57
N LEU A 239 0.05 13.38 22.39
CA LEU A 239 0.41 14.48 21.48
C LEU A 239 -0.77 14.97 20.63
N GLY A 240 -1.85 14.19 20.50
CA GLY A 240 -3.02 14.52 19.68
C GLY A 240 -2.75 14.49 18.18
N ILE A 241 -1.84 13.61 17.72
CA ILE A 241 -1.38 13.53 16.32
C ILE A 241 -1.70 12.18 15.66
N GLY A 242 -2.50 11.32 16.28
CA GLY A 242 -2.61 9.93 15.85
C GLY A 242 -3.12 9.72 14.42
N GLU A 243 -3.98 10.61 13.90
CA GLU A 243 -4.43 10.60 12.50
C GLU A 243 -3.28 10.72 11.48
N ARG A 244 -2.10 11.18 11.92
CA ARG A 244 -0.87 11.30 11.11
C ARG A 244 0.15 10.19 11.39
N VAL A 245 -0.22 9.18 12.19
CA VAL A 245 0.68 8.15 12.69
C VAL A 245 0.20 6.77 12.25
N THR A 246 1.10 6.01 11.63
CA THR A 246 0.84 4.67 11.12
C THR A 246 1.73 3.63 11.81
N ALA A 247 1.12 2.52 12.19
CA ALA A 247 1.76 1.32 12.72
C ALA A 247 1.77 0.22 11.64
N SER A 248 2.83 0.15 10.84
CA SER A 248 2.98 -0.86 9.78
C SER A 248 3.32 -2.24 10.34
N HIS A 249 2.81 -3.28 9.68
CA HIS A 249 2.94 -4.71 10.00
C HIS A 249 2.17 -5.16 11.24
N THR A 250 2.62 -4.77 12.44
CA THR A 250 2.06 -5.20 13.74
C THR A 250 1.84 -6.72 13.88
N THR A 251 2.67 -7.55 13.22
CA THR A 251 2.47 -9.01 13.12
C THR A 251 2.54 -9.72 14.46
N ALA A 252 3.26 -9.16 15.45
CA ALA A 252 3.26 -9.67 16.82
C ALA A 252 1.87 -9.70 17.44
N MET A 253 0.94 -8.87 16.97
CA MET A 253 -0.45 -8.85 17.44
C MET A 253 -1.18 -10.17 17.21
N HIS A 254 -0.80 -10.90 16.16
CA HIS A 254 -1.26 -12.28 15.93
C HIS A 254 -0.93 -13.21 17.10
N SER A 255 0.14 -12.91 17.83
CA SER A 255 0.73 -13.76 18.87
C SER A 255 0.39 -13.29 20.28
N TYR A 256 -0.21 -12.11 20.44
CA TYR A 256 -0.54 -11.56 21.76
C TYR A 256 -1.55 -12.39 22.55
N PRO A 257 -1.47 -12.38 23.89
CA PRO A 257 -2.59 -12.80 24.73
C PRO A 257 -3.83 -11.96 24.43
N ASN A 258 -5.00 -12.61 24.27
CA ASN A 258 -6.24 -11.95 23.84
C ASN A 258 -6.66 -10.78 24.75
N ALA A 259 -6.48 -10.89 26.07
CA ALA A 259 -6.77 -9.80 27.00
C ALA A 259 -5.91 -8.55 26.76
N TYR A 260 -4.66 -8.74 26.31
CA TYR A 260 -3.77 -7.64 25.94
C TYR A 260 -4.17 -7.03 24.59
N ALA A 261 -4.44 -7.87 23.58
CA ALA A 261 -4.90 -7.42 22.26
C ALA A 261 -6.19 -6.58 22.36
N ASP A 262 -7.16 -7.03 23.16
CA ASP A 262 -8.42 -6.32 23.40
C ASP A 262 -8.20 -4.94 24.07
N LYS A 263 -7.24 -4.81 24.99
CA LYS A 263 -6.82 -3.51 25.52
C LYS A 263 -6.19 -2.64 24.44
N LEU A 264 -5.30 -3.21 23.63
CA LEU A 264 -4.54 -2.47 22.63
C LEU A 264 -5.42 -1.93 21.50
N ARG A 265 -6.37 -2.71 20.97
CA ARG A 265 -7.28 -2.25 19.90
C ARG A 265 -8.11 -1.03 20.33
N ARG A 266 -8.54 -0.97 21.60
CA ARG A 266 -9.22 0.23 22.15
C ARG A 266 -8.29 1.43 22.24
N LEU A 267 -7.01 1.22 22.55
CA LEU A 267 -6.03 2.30 22.59
C LEU A 267 -5.76 2.84 21.19
N LEU A 268 -5.60 1.97 20.19
CA LEU A 268 -5.42 2.35 18.79
C LEU A 268 -6.61 3.15 18.27
N ALA A 269 -7.84 2.67 18.52
CA ALA A 269 -9.06 3.37 18.13
C ALA A 269 -9.17 4.74 18.81
N LYS A 270 -8.81 4.82 20.10
CA LYS A 270 -8.79 6.10 20.83
C LYS A 270 -7.71 7.04 20.30
N SER A 271 -6.53 6.52 19.96
CA SER A 271 -5.42 7.36 19.53
C SER A 271 -5.59 7.88 18.10
N GLY A 272 -6.38 7.20 17.26
CA GLY A 272 -6.49 7.50 15.83
C GLY A 272 -5.31 6.97 15.01
N VAL A 273 -4.50 6.06 15.58
CA VAL A 273 -3.33 5.50 14.87
C VAL A 273 -3.80 4.43 13.92
N SER A 274 -3.46 4.58 12.65
CA SER A 274 -3.79 3.61 11.60
C SER A 274 -2.83 2.43 11.60
N VAL A 275 -3.28 1.29 11.08
CA VAL A 275 -2.47 0.06 10.96
C VAL A 275 -2.38 -0.35 9.50
N ILE A 276 -1.20 -0.80 9.05
CA ILE A 276 -1.07 -1.45 7.74
C ILE A 276 -0.76 -2.93 7.94
N THR A 277 -1.52 -3.80 7.28
CA THR A 277 -1.17 -5.21 7.13
C THR A 277 -0.52 -5.44 5.76
N ASN A 278 0.48 -6.33 5.67
CA ASN A 278 1.23 -6.60 4.44
C ASN A 278 1.13 -8.09 4.07
N PRO A 279 -0.01 -8.56 3.52
CA PRO A 279 -0.38 -9.97 3.55
C PRO A 279 0.62 -10.92 2.88
N LEU A 280 1.15 -10.53 1.71
CA LEU A 280 2.05 -11.38 0.94
C LEU A 280 3.40 -11.55 1.64
N SER A 281 4.00 -10.47 2.13
CA SER A 281 5.26 -10.52 2.90
C SER A 281 5.05 -11.19 4.26
N ASN A 282 4.00 -10.85 5.00
CA ASN A 282 3.73 -11.48 6.30
C ASN A 282 3.53 -13.01 6.16
N ALA A 283 2.85 -13.47 5.12
CA ALA A 283 2.61 -14.89 4.89
C ALA A 283 3.89 -15.71 4.67
N VAL A 284 4.96 -15.09 4.15
CA VAL A 284 6.24 -15.78 3.91
C VAL A 284 7.30 -15.48 4.96
N LEU A 285 7.21 -14.36 5.69
CA LEU A 285 8.22 -13.95 6.67
C LEU A 285 7.88 -14.39 8.10
N GLN A 286 6.59 -14.51 8.43
CA GLN A 286 6.13 -14.90 9.75
C GLN A 286 5.99 -16.43 9.91
N GLY A 287 5.93 -16.87 11.15
CA GLY A 287 5.90 -18.29 11.52
C GLY A 287 7.20 -19.04 11.17
N ARG A 288 8.27 -18.37 10.76
CA ARG A 288 9.55 -19.00 10.35
C ARG A 288 10.28 -19.68 11.49
N TYR A 289 10.03 -19.24 12.72
CA TYR A 289 10.59 -19.84 13.93
C TYR A 289 9.69 -20.93 14.54
N ASP A 290 8.48 -21.14 14.01
CA ASP A 290 7.61 -22.24 14.42
C ASP A 290 8.02 -23.55 13.75
N ASP A 291 7.83 -24.66 14.48
CA ASP A 291 7.80 -26.00 13.94
C ASP A 291 6.39 -26.31 13.39
N TYR A 292 5.57 -27.04 14.15
CA TYR A 292 4.16 -27.27 13.88
C TYR A 292 3.37 -27.33 15.20
N PRO A 293 2.23 -26.60 15.30
CA PRO A 293 1.58 -25.82 14.25
C PRO A 293 2.34 -24.53 13.89
N ARG A 294 2.30 -24.15 12.61
CA ARG A 294 2.87 -22.89 12.10
C ARG A 294 1.81 -21.81 12.08
N ARG A 295 2.07 -20.67 12.72
CA ARG A 295 1.14 -19.54 12.73
C ARG A 295 1.08 -18.84 11.37
N ARG A 296 0.04 -18.02 11.18
CA ARG A 296 -0.12 -17.17 10.00
C ARG A 296 0.73 -15.91 10.13
N GLY A 297 0.48 -15.12 11.18
CA GLY A 297 1.30 -13.96 11.48
C GLY A 297 0.92 -12.68 10.74
N HIS A 298 -0.28 -12.53 10.19
CA HIS A 298 -0.82 -11.19 9.88
C HIS A 298 -1.40 -10.54 11.14
N THR A 299 -1.53 -9.22 11.19
CA THR A 299 -2.17 -8.55 12.34
C THR A 299 -3.67 -8.86 12.45
N ARG A 300 -4.32 -8.47 13.55
CA ARG A 300 -5.72 -8.83 13.85
C ARG A 300 -6.74 -7.90 13.16
N VAL A 301 -6.73 -7.91 11.82
CA VAL A 301 -7.53 -6.98 11.00
C VAL A 301 -9.00 -6.94 11.41
N ASP A 302 -9.69 -8.09 11.51
CA ASP A 302 -11.11 -8.11 11.92
C ASP A 302 -11.35 -7.42 13.27
N GLU A 303 -10.53 -7.75 14.28
CA GLU A 303 -10.70 -7.19 15.63
C GLU A 303 -10.38 -5.70 15.71
N LEU A 304 -9.48 -5.21 14.84
CA LEU A 304 -9.09 -3.81 14.72
C LEU A 304 -10.16 -3.00 13.99
N SER A 305 -10.65 -3.48 12.83
CA SER A 305 -11.73 -2.85 12.09
C SER A 305 -13.02 -2.79 12.91
N GLU A 306 -13.39 -3.87 13.62
CA GLU A 306 -14.53 -3.87 14.56
C GLU A 306 -14.40 -2.84 15.69
N ALA A 307 -13.17 -2.46 16.05
CA ALA A 307 -12.89 -1.46 17.07
C ALA A 307 -12.90 -0.02 16.53
N GLY A 308 -13.05 0.17 15.22
CA GLY A 308 -12.99 1.47 14.55
C GLY A 308 -11.56 1.96 14.30
N VAL A 309 -10.59 1.03 14.18
CA VAL A 309 -9.22 1.37 13.75
C VAL A 309 -9.17 1.32 12.22
N THR A 310 -8.65 2.36 11.59
CA THR A 310 -8.35 2.33 10.14
C THR A 310 -7.25 1.30 9.88
N VAL A 311 -7.57 0.28 9.09
CA VAL A 311 -6.62 -0.76 8.69
C VAL A 311 -6.46 -0.76 7.18
N GLY A 312 -5.29 -0.34 6.72
CA GLY A 312 -4.89 -0.42 5.32
C GLY A 312 -4.20 -1.74 4.98
N VAL A 313 -4.00 -1.97 3.69
CA VAL A 313 -3.32 -3.15 3.13
C VAL A 313 -2.25 -2.74 2.13
N GLY A 314 -1.02 -3.24 2.30
CA GLY A 314 0.13 -2.91 1.45
C GLY A 314 0.78 -4.14 0.82
N GLN A 315 1.36 -3.94 -0.36
CA GLN A 315 2.10 -4.96 -1.10
C GLN A 315 3.40 -5.33 -0.39
N ASP A 316 4.04 -4.34 0.25
CA ASP A 316 5.35 -4.42 0.88
C ASP A 316 6.46 -4.66 -0.16
N ASP A 317 6.84 -5.92 -0.32
CA ASP A 317 7.95 -6.31 -1.18
C ASP A 317 7.51 -6.69 -2.60
N ILE A 318 8.37 -6.35 -3.57
CA ILE A 318 8.21 -6.73 -4.97
C ILE A 318 9.54 -7.31 -5.47
N SER A 319 9.65 -8.64 -5.38
CA SER A 319 10.83 -9.42 -5.77
C SER A 319 12.14 -8.82 -5.25
N ASP A 320 12.24 -8.72 -3.93
CA ASP A 320 13.34 -8.08 -3.23
C ASP A 320 14.05 -9.04 -2.27
N SER A 321 14.99 -8.53 -1.46
CA SER A 321 15.80 -9.36 -0.57
C SER A 321 15.01 -10.03 0.57
N ALA A 322 13.86 -9.50 0.98
CA ALA A 322 13.02 -10.08 2.01
C ALA A 322 12.05 -11.10 1.41
N ASN A 323 11.36 -10.72 0.32
CA ASN A 323 10.36 -11.55 -0.33
C ASN A 323 10.63 -11.65 -1.85
N PRO A 324 10.89 -12.88 -2.37
CA PRO A 324 11.20 -13.06 -3.79
C PRO A 324 9.96 -12.93 -4.70
N TYR A 325 8.75 -12.98 -4.14
CA TYR A 325 7.49 -12.88 -4.85
C TYR A 325 7.01 -11.41 -4.97
N GLY A 326 5.81 -11.23 -5.52
CA GLY A 326 5.19 -9.92 -5.69
C GLY A 326 5.41 -9.34 -7.08
N ASP A 327 4.32 -8.88 -7.68
CA ASP A 327 4.30 -8.14 -8.94
C ASP A 327 3.59 -6.79 -8.83
N GLY A 328 3.12 -6.44 -7.62
CA GLY A 328 2.47 -5.16 -7.34
C GLY A 328 0.96 -5.13 -7.63
N ASP A 329 0.32 -6.26 -7.97
CA ASP A 329 -1.13 -6.29 -8.21
C ASP A 329 -1.91 -6.41 -6.87
N PRO A 330 -2.65 -5.37 -6.47
CA PRO A 330 -3.38 -5.39 -5.21
C PRO A 330 -4.52 -6.41 -5.20
N LEU A 331 -5.08 -6.81 -6.36
CA LEU A 331 -6.12 -7.85 -6.37
C LEU A 331 -5.53 -9.23 -6.09
N LYS A 332 -4.28 -9.51 -6.48
CA LYS A 332 -3.59 -10.74 -6.09
C LYS A 332 -3.30 -10.75 -4.60
N MET A 333 -2.85 -9.62 -4.07
CA MET A 333 -2.64 -9.44 -2.63
C MET A 333 -3.94 -9.67 -1.85
N LEU A 334 -5.05 -9.02 -2.23
CA LEU A 334 -6.35 -9.22 -1.59
C LEU A 334 -6.86 -10.65 -1.74
N TYR A 335 -6.69 -11.28 -2.90
CA TYR A 335 -7.05 -12.68 -3.11
C TYR A 335 -6.33 -13.59 -2.11
N HIS A 336 -5.01 -13.41 -1.94
CA HIS A 336 -4.24 -14.14 -0.95
C HIS A 336 -4.68 -13.81 0.49
N PHE A 337 -4.88 -12.53 0.78
CA PHE A 337 -5.28 -12.07 2.09
C PHE A 337 -6.63 -12.62 2.51
N ALA A 338 -7.61 -12.70 1.60
CA ALA A 338 -8.93 -13.22 1.89
C ALA A 338 -8.88 -14.65 2.45
N HIS A 339 -8.02 -15.50 1.86
CA HIS A 339 -7.78 -16.86 2.33
C HIS A 339 -6.99 -16.88 3.64
N PHE A 340 -6.00 -16.00 3.76
CA PHE A 340 -5.11 -15.95 4.91
C PHE A 340 -5.80 -15.45 6.18
N ALA A 341 -6.70 -14.47 6.04
CA ALA A 341 -7.42 -13.82 7.12
C ALA A 341 -8.83 -14.38 7.38
N HIS A 342 -9.24 -15.46 6.68
CA HIS A 342 -10.60 -16.02 6.80
C HIS A 342 -11.74 -15.07 6.37
N LYS A 343 -11.50 -14.21 5.37
CA LYS A 343 -12.52 -13.37 4.73
C LYS A 343 -13.16 -14.15 3.57
N ASN A 344 -14.05 -15.09 3.90
CA ASN A 344 -14.64 -16.03 2.94
C ASN A 344 -16.16 -15.89 2.75
N ARG A 345 -16.76 -14.78 3.20
CA ARG A 345 -18.16 -14.39 2.97
C ARG A 345 -18.22 -13.45 1.76
N LEU A 346 -19.37 -13.37 1.11
CA LEU A 346 -19.57 -12.41 0.01
C LEU A 346 -19.43 -10.96 0.51
N ASP A 347 -19.99 -10.69 1.69
CA ASP A 347 -19.98 -9.37 2.31
C ASP A 347 -18.56 -8.91 2.69
N ASP A 348 -17.61 -9.84 2.87
CA ASP A 348 -16.22 -9.50 3.17
C ASP A 348 -15.53 -8.78 2.00
N ALA A 349 -16.08 -8.86 0.78
CA ALA A 349 -15.53 -8.12 -0.36
C ALA A 349 -15.60 -6.61 -0.13
N ALA A 350 -16.66 -6.10 0.49
CA ALA A 350 -16.80 -4.67 0.79
C ALA A 350 -15.66 -4.21 1.72
N ASP A 351 -15.42 -4.93 2.83
CA ASP A 351 -14.30 -4.65 3.74
C ASP A 351 -12.94 -4.66 3.00
N LEU A 352 -12.72 -5.63 2.11
CA LEU A 352 -11.45 -5.76 1.39
C LEU A 352 -11.24 -4.61 0.39
N TRP A 353 -12.30 -4.11 -0.23
CA TRP A 353 -12.24 -2.93 -1.09
C TRP A 353 -12.02 -1.67 -0.26
N GLU A 354 -12.77 -1.47 0.82
CA GLU A 354 -12.58 -0.34 1.76
C GLU A 354 -11.13 -0.26 2.28
N MET A 355 -10.54 -1.42 2.62
CA MET A 355 -9.12 -1.51 2.98
C MET A 355 -8.18 -1.01 1.87
N LEU A 356 -8.51 -1.28 0.61
CA LEU A 356 -7.67 -1.00 -0.56
C LEU A 356 -7.88 0.43 -1.12
N THR A 357 -9.05 1.03 -0.88
CA THR A 357 -9.42 2.38 -1.30
C THR A 357 -9.36 3.35 -0.13
N GLU A 358 -10.47 3.57 0.59
CA GLU A 358 -10.65 4.62 1.58
C GLU A 358 -9.65 4.51 2.75
N ASN A 359 -9.46 3.31 3.31
CA ASN A 359 -8.52 3.15 4.43
C ASN A 359 -7.07 3.40 3.99
N ASN A 360 -6.69 2.96 2.79
CA ASN A 360 -5.36 3.23 2.27
C ASN A 360 -5.17 4.73 1.94
N ALA A 361 -6.22 5.40 1.45
CA ALA A 361 -6.23 6.85 1.22
C ALA A 361 -6.06 7.63 2.54
N GLU A 362 -6.81 7.26 3.58
CA GLU A 362 -6.70 7.84 4.93
C GLU A 362 -5.30 7.61 5.51
N VAL A 363 -4.77 6.38 5.44
CA VAL A 363 -3.40 6.03 5.88
C VAL A 363 -2.35 6.86 5.13
N TYR A 364 -2.54 7.08 3.83
CA TYR A 364 -1.65 7.92 3.01
C TYR A 364 -1.71 9.39 3.43
N GLY A 365 -2.80 9.82 4.05
CA GLY A 365 -3.06 11.18 4.51
C GLY A 365 -3.82 12.03 3.50
N LEU A 366 -4.65 11.40 2.66
CA LEU A 366 -5.59 12.11 1.79
C LEU A 366 -6.81 12.56 2.59
N ASP A 367 -7.42 13.66 2.15
CA ASP A 367 -8.75 14.05 2.61
C ASP A 367 -9.80 13.14 1.95
N LEU A 368 -10.56 12.39 2.76
CA LEU A 368 -11.61 11.52 2.26
C LEU A 368 -12.79 12.29 1.66
N GLU A 369 -12.92 13.59 1.94
CA GLU A 369 -13.89 14.45 1.25
C GLU A 369 -13.45 14.78 -0.19
N GLU A 370 -12.15 14.63 -0.51
CA GLU A 370 -11.57 14.91 -1.84
C GLU A 370 -11.13 13.62 -2.59
N TYR A 371 -11.26 12.45 -1.96
CA TYR A 371 -10.94 11.14 -2.53
C TYR A 371 -12.22 10.31 -2.75
N GLY A 372 -12.37 9.73 -3.94
CA GLY A 372 -13.53 8.89 -4.27
C GLY A 372 -14.17 9.27 -5.60
N ILE A 373 -15.26 8.58 -5.95
CA ILE A 373 -16.08 8.92 -7.12
C ILE A 373 -17.20 9.86 -6.65
N ASP A 374 -16.85 11.13 -6.43
CA ASP A 374 -17.79 12.19 -6.07
C ASP A 374 -17.54 13.45 -6.90
N VAL A 375 -18.59 14.26 -7.10
CA VAL A 375 -18.47 15.52 -7.84
C VAL A 375 -17.54 16.48 -7.11
N GLY A 376 -16.54 16.98 -7.81
CA GLY A 376 -15.47 17.84 -7.28
C GLY A 376 -14.17 17.10 -7.01
N ASN A 377 -14.19 15.77 -6.86
CA ASN A 377 -12.99 14.97 -6.65
C ASN A 377 -12.16 14.86 -7.93
N GLU A 378 -10.93 14.39 -7.79
CA GLU A 378 -10.04 14.13 -8.93
C GLU A 378 -10.71 13.16 -9.93
N GLY A 379 -10.60 13.45 -11.23
CA GLY A 379 -11.02 12.58 -12.34
C GLY A 379 -10.12 11.35 -12.52
N SER A 380 -9.72 10.72 -11.41
CA SER A 380 -8.88 9.54 -11.35
C SER A 380 -9.77 8.35 -10.97
N LEU A 381 -9.77 7.28 -11.76
CA LEU A 381 -10.64 6.12 -11.53
C LEU A 381 -10.09 4.88 -12.22
N VAL A 382 -10.67 3.73 -11.93
CA VAL A 382 -10.29 2.44 -12.51
C VAL A 382 -11.53 1.69 -12.96
N VAL A 383 -11.53 1.21 -14.22
CA VAL A 383 -12.56 0.32 -14.76
C VAL A 383 -11.99 -1.09 -14.85
N TYR A 384 -12.69 -2.08 -14.30
CA TYR A 384 -12.24 -3.47 -14.22
C TYR A 384 -12.93 -4.36 -15.23
N ASP A 385 -12.26 -5.41 -15.70
CA ASP A 385 -12.88 -6.50 -16.47
C ASP A 385 -13.71 -7.43 -15.56
N SER A 386 -14.71 -6.85 -14.90
CA SER A 386 -15.64 -7.53 -13.98
C SER A 386 -16.83 -6.63 -13.66
N ASP A 387 -18.00 -7.23 -13.43
CA ASP A 387 -19.23 -6.50 -13.11
C ASP A 387 -19.40 -6.25 -11.61
N THR A 388 -18.65 -6.97 -10.75
CA THR A 388 -18.81 -6.87 -9.30
C THR A 388 -17.48 -6.81 -8.56
N ALA A 389 -17.48 -6.11 -7.44
CA ALA A 389 -16.37 -6.02 -6.49
C ALA A 389 -15.84 -7.41 -6.07
N PHE A 390 -16.75 -8.36 -5.81
CA PHE A 390 -16.39 -9.73 -5.45
C PHE A 390 -15.70 -10.48 -6.60
N ASP A 391 -16.29 -10.43 -7.82
CA ASP A 391 -15.74 -11.15 -8.97
C ASP A 391 -14.43 -10.53 -9.48
N ALA A 392 -14.23 -9.23 -9.27
CA ALA A 392 -12.96 -8.56 -9.55
C ALA A 392 -11.82 -9.19 -8.72
N ILE A 393 -12.03 -9.39 -7.41
CA ILE A 393 -11.05 -10.08 -6.55
C ILE A 393 -10.92 -11.56 -6.96
N ARG A 394 -12.05 -12.28 -7.13
CA ARG A 394 -12.06 -13.72 -7.44
C ARG A 394 -11.28 -14.05 -8.72
N THR A 395 -11.45 -13.24 -9.75
CA THR A 395 -10.86 -13.48 -11.08
C THR A 395 -9.56 -12.72 -11.29
N ILE A 396 -9.12 -11.92 -10.31
CA ILE A 396 -7.99 -11.00 -10.41
C ILE A 396 -8.16 -10.16 -11.69
N ALA A 397 -9.25 -9.39 -11.72
CA ALA A 397 -9.71 -8.73 -12.93
C ALA A 397 -8.64 -7.75 -13.47
N PRO A 398 -8.36 -7.80 -14.78
CA PRO A 398 -7.66 -6.73 -15.49
C PRO A 398 -8.30 -5.36 -15.27
N ARG A 399 -7.50 -4.31 -15.39
CA ARG A 399 -7.99 -2.92 -15.40
C ARG A 399 -8.14 -2.49 -16.86
N ASN A 400 -9.37 -2.51 -17.37
CA ASN A 400 -9.65 -2.12 -18.75
C ASN A 400 -9.27 -0.67 -19.02
N LEU A 401 -9.44 0.21 -18.03
CA LEU A 401 -9.04 1.60 -18.09
C LEU A 401 -8.55 2.07 -16.72
N VAL A 402 -7.43 2.78 -16.69
CA VAL A 402 -6.97 3.58 -15.55
C VAL A 402 -6.91 5.04 -15.99
N LEU A 403 -7.61 5.92 -15.29
CA LEU A 403 -7.53 7.36 -15.46
C LEU A 403 -6.77 8.01 -14.31
N SER A 404 -5.96 9.02 -14.62
CA SER A 404 -5.34 9.91 -13.65
C SER A 404 -5.59 11.36 -14.09
N TYR A 405 -6.34 12.12 -13.30
CA TYR A 405 -6.78 13.49 -13.61
C TYR A 405 -7.42 13.64 -15.01
N GLY A 406 -8.30 12.69 -15.37
CA GLY A 406 -8.98 12.62 -16.66
C GLY A 406 -8.12 12.11 -17.82
N ASN A 407 -6.86 11.73 -17.59
CA ASN A 407 -5.96 11.26 -18.63
C ASN A 407 -5.87 9.72 -18.58
N PRO A 408 -6.04 9.01 -19.71
CA PRO A 408 -5.74 7.58 -19.79
C PRO A 408 -4.28 7.29 -19.44
N LEU A 409 -4.08 6.56 -18.35
CA LEU A 409 -2.76 6.16 -17.85
C LEU A 409 -2.38 4.76 -18.33
N ALA A 410 -3.34 3.83 -18.33
CA ALA A 410 -3.14 2.45 -18.76
C ALA A 410 -4.45 1.81 -19.21
N THR A 411 -4.33 0.79 -20.06
CA THR A 411 -5.43 -0.10 -20.46
C THR A 411 -4.90 -1.54 -20.49
N THR A 412 -5.75 -2.49 -20.09
CA THR A 412 -5.42 -3.93 -20.10
C THR A 412 -6.63 -4.74 -20.52
N GLU A 413 -6.43 -5.66 -21.46
CA GLU A 413 -7.45 -6.60 -21.92
C GLU A 413 -7.01 -8.05 -21.63
N ARG A 414 -7.95 -8.90 -21.21
CA ARG A 414 -7.75 -10.34 -21.09
C ARG A 414 -8.68 -11.03 -22.07
N THR A 415 -8.12 -11.94 -22.85
CA THR A 415 -8.90 -12.82 -23.74
C THR A 415 -8.52 -14.26 -23.48
N ALA A 416 -9.52 -15.13 -23.44
CA ALA A 416 -9.32 -16.57 -23.33
C ALA A 416 -10.39 -17.30 -24.17
N SER A 417 -9.98 -18.36 -24.86
CA SER A 417 -10.87 -19.20 -25.62
C SER A 417 -10.47 -20.67 -25.49
N VAL A 418 -11.45 -21.55 -25.65
CA VAL A 418 -11.25 -23.00 -25.69
C VAL A 418 -11.83 -23.53 -26.99
N THR A 419 -11.10 -24.43 -27.64
CA THR A 419 -11.61 -25.17 -28.80
C THR A 419 -12.12 -26.51 -28.31
N TYR A 420 -13.43 -26.63 -28.12
CA TYR A 420 -14.11 -27.87 -27.78
C TYR A 420 -15.41 -28.01 -28.59
N ASN A 421 -15.37 -28.82 -29.65
CA ASN A 421 -16.39 -28.94 -30.71
C ASN A 421 -16.54 -27.68 -31.59
N ASP A 422 -16.46 -26.48 -31.04
CA ASP A 422 -16.33 -25.16 -31.69
C ASP A 422 -15.43 -24.25 -30.84
N ASP A 423 -15.08 -23.06 -31.32
CA ASP A 423 -14.37 -22.03 -30.53
C ASP A 423 -15.37 -21.34 -29.58
N GLU A 424 -15.12 -21.44 -28.29
CA GLU A 424 -15.92 -20.84 -27.22
C GLU A 424 -15.07 -19.83 -26.44
N GLU A 425 -15.61 -18.64 -26.18
CA GLU A 425 -14.97 -17.64 -25.34
C GLU A 425 -15.12 -18.01 -23.86
N VAL A 426 -14.06 -17.80 -23.09
CA VAL A 426 -14.03 -18.08 -21.65
C VAL A 426 -13.77 -16.78 -20.90
N ASP A 427 -14.80 -16.25 -20.26
CA ASP A 427 -14.79 -14.98 -19.51
C ASP A 427 -14.63 -15.18 -17.98
N PHE A 428 -14.76 -16.43 -17.52
CA PHE A 428 -14.74 -16.83 -16.11
C PHE A 428 -15.89 -16.22 -15.27
N SER A 429 -16.97 -15.76 -15.91
CA SER A 429 -18.17 -15.28 -15.25
C SER A 429 -18.91 -16.43 -14.56
N ARG A 430 -19.75 -16.12 -13.56
CA ARG A 430 -20.57 -17.11 -12.84
C ARG A 430 -21.95 -17.29 -13.43
N ASP A 431 -22.35 -16.40 -14.34
CA ASP A 431 -23.67 -16.45 -14.97
C ASP A 431 -23.66 -17.56 -16.01
N LEU A 432 -24.30 -18.67 -15.68
CA LEU A 432 -24.58 -19.72 -16.65
C LEU A 432 -25.74 -19.24 -17.54
N PRO A 433 -25.62 -19.35 -18.88
CA PRO A 433 -26.70 -19.00 -19.80
C PRO A 433 -28.00 -19.80 -19.58
#